data_AF-A0A4Y8LPD8-F1
#
_entry.id   AF-A0A4Y8LPD8-F1
#
_cell.length_a   1.000
_cell.length_b   1.000
_cell.length_c   1.000
_cell.angle_alpha   90.00
_cell.angle_beta   90.00
_cell.angle_gamma   90.00
#
_symmetry.space_group_name_H-M   'P 1'
#
loop_
_entity.id
_entity.type
_entity.pdbx_description
1 polymer ?
#
loop_
_entity_poly.entity_id
_entity_poly.type
_entity_poly.pdbx_seq_one_letter_code
_entity_poly.pdbx_strand_id
1 'polypeptide(L)'
;MEKVLTEFELFDHIGRMSRTNSVSQVFIPGKGTFTMLLQEEDPLSLNVETALDPRLHEMIQDSRDDYKSGNVLTTKQFLQSISPADFKK
;
A
#
# COMPACT_ATOMS: atom_id res chain seq x y z
N MET A 1 -6.86 -4.52 28.35
CA MET A 1 -5.63 -3.83 27.95
C MET A 1 -4.46 -4.73 28.31
N GLU A 2 -3.76 -5.26 27.32
CA GLU A 2 -2.68 -6.23 27.49
C GLU A 2 -1.37 -5.50 27.83
N LYS A 3 -0.60 -6.02 28.79
CA LYS A 3 0.72 -5.48 29.13
C LYS A 3 1.76 -6.20 28.28
N VAL A 4 2.49 -5.45 27.46
CA VAL A 4 3.52 -5.97 26.56
C VAL A 4 4.90 -5.62 27.12
N LEU A 5 5.71 -6.65 27.39
CA LEU A 5 7.06 -6.56 27.94
C LEU A 5 8.13 -6.78 26.88
N THR A 6 7.82 -7.52 25.83
CA THR A 6 8.77 -7.90 24.78
C THR A 6 8.23 -7.60 23.39
N GLU A 7 9.14 -7.53 22.40
CA GLU A 7 8.76 -7.40 21.00
C GLU A 7 7.96 -8.61 20.49
N PHE A 8 8.29 -9.81 20.96
CA PHE A 8 7.57 -11.04 20.59
C PHE A 8 6.10 -10.99 21.03
N GLU A 9 5.83 -10.51 22.25
CA GLU A 9 4.46 -10.30 22.74
C GLU A 9 3.72 -9.24 21.90
N LEU A 10 4.41 -8.19 21.44
CA LEU A 10 3.82 -7.18 20.57
C LEU A 10 3.44 -7.77 19.20
N PHE A 11 4.34 -8.53 18.58
CA PHE A 11 4.10 -9.15 17.28
C PHE A 11 3.02 -10.23 17.36
N ASP A 12 3.02 -11.03 18.42
CA ASP A 12 1.96 -12.00 18.67
C ASP A 12 0.60 -11.31 18.85
N HIS A 13 0.56 -10.19 19.58
CA HIS A 13 -0.65 -9.40 19.72
C HIS A 13 -1.17 -8.86 18.36
N ILE A 14 -0.28 -8.30 17.54
CA ILE A 14 -0.63 -7.81 16.18
C ILE A 14 -1.11 -8.98 15.31
N GLY A 15 -0.45 -10.13 15.36
CA GLY A 15 -0.83 -11.32 14.58
C GLY A 15 -2.17 -11.94 14.98
N ARG A 16 -2.64 -11.69 16.21
CA ARG A 16 -3.97 -12.07 16.70
C ARG A 16 -5.08 -11.07 16.32
N MET A 17 -4.74 -9.92 15.73
CA MET A 17 -5.74 -8.96 15.23
C MET A 17 -6.38 -9.49 13.94
N SER A 18 -7.65 -9.14 13.75
CA SER A 18 -8.50 -9.50 12.62
C SER A 18 -9.57 -8.42 12.45
N ARG A 19 -10.38 -8.49 11.38
CA ARG A 19 -11.56 -7.61 11.23
C ARG A 19 -12.48 -7.56 12.45
N THR A 20 -12.61 -8.66 13.19
CA THR A 20 -13.54 -8.76 14.33
C THR A 20 -13.02 -8.06 15.59
N ASN A 21 -11.71 -7.91 15.71
CA ASN A 21 -11.00 -7.22 16.80
C ASN A 21 -10.03 -6.17 16.23
N SER A 22 -10.51 -5.40 15.25
CA SER A 22 -9.70 -4.45 14.48
C SER A 22 -9.21 -3.27 15.31
N VAL A 23 -9.78 -3.02 16.48
CA VAL A 23 -9.28 -2.03 17.44
C VAL A 23 -8.81 -2.75 18.69
N SER A 24 -7.55 -2.53 19.07
CA SER A 24 -6.97 -3.11 20.28
C SER A 24 -6.11 -2.10 21.04
N GLN A 25 -5.87 -2.34 22.32
CA GLN A 25 -5.04 -1.50 23.18
C GLN A 25 -4.00 -2.31 23.94
N VAL A 26 -2.74 -1.88 23.84
CA VAL A 26 -1.59 -2.44 24.56
C VAL A 26 -0.94 -1.38 25.43
N PHE A 27 -0.42 -1.79 26.58
CA PHE A 27 0.39 -0.96 27.45
C PHE A 27 1.83 -1.44 27.46
N ILE A 28 2.76 -0.55 27.13
CA ILE A 28 4.19 -0.82 27.12
C ILE A 28 4.83 -0.03 28.29
N PRO A 29 5.41 -0.72 29.29
CA PRO A 29 6.07 -0.04 30.42
C PRO A 29 7.13 0.96 29.94
N GLY A 30 7.06 2.18 30.48
CA GLY A 30 7.98 3.27 30.09
C GLY A 30 7.67 3.95 28.75
N LYS A 31 6.66 3.49 28.01
CA LYS A 31 6.21 4.11 26.73
C LYS A 31 4.75 4.55 26.77
N GLY A 32 3.92 3.90 27.57
CA GLY A 32 2.51 4.26 27.76
C GLY A 32 1.55 3.31 27.04
N THR A 33 0.32 3.80 26.83
CA THR A 33 -0.74 3.03 26.18
C THR A 33 -0.82 3.36 24.69
N PHE A 34 -0.87 2.33 23.86
CA PHE A 34 -1.03 2.44 22.42
C PHE A 34 -2.37 1.85 22.02
N THR A 35 -3.10 2.58 21.19
CA THR A 35 -4.28 2.04 20.50
C THR A 35 -3.86 1.64 19.09
N MET A 36 -4.08 0.38 18.75
CA MET A 36 -3.78 -0.20 17.44
C MET A 36 -5.08 -0.35 16.66
N LEU A 37 -5.06 0.09 15.41
CA LEU A 37 -6.13 -0.08 14.45
C LEU A 37 -5.61 -0.96 13.31
N LEU A 38 -6.17 -2.15 13.16
CA LEU A 38 -5.97 -2.99 11.99
C LEU A 38 -6.85 -2.47 10.86
N GLN A 39 -6.22 -1.84 9.87
CA GLN A 39 -6.82 -1.55 8.58
C GLN A 39 -6.52 -2.72 7.66
N GLU A 40 -7.34 -3.77 7.75
CA GLU A 40 -7.46 -4.70 6.63
C GLU A 40 -8.13 -3.92 5.51
N GLU A 41 -7.35 -3.42 4.56
CA GLU A 41 -7.90 -3.23 3.23
C GLU A 41 -8.39 -4.62 2.78
N ASP A 42 -9.61 -4.72 2.23
CA ASP A 42 -9.84 -5.65 1.14
C ASP A 42 -9.32 -4.92 -0.10
N PRO A 43 -7.99 -4.80 -0.36
CA PRO A 43 -7.63 -4.39 -1.69
C PRO A 43 -8.12 -5.54 -2.54
N LEU A 44 -9.12 -5.26 -3.38
CA LEU A 44 -9.44 -6.14 -4.49
C LEU A 44 -8.08 -6.47 -5.10
N SER A 45 -7.73 -7.75 -5.21
CA SER A 45 -6.44 -8.08 -5.81
C SER A 45 -6.32 -7.36 -7.16
N LEU A 46 -5.12 -6.99 -7.59
CA LEU A 46 -4.93 -6.31 -8.88
C LEU A 46 -5.64 -7.05 -10.04
N ASN A 47 -5.78 -8.37 -9.95
CA ASN A 47 -6.55 -9.17 -10.91
C ASN A 47 -8.06 -8.88 -10.87
N VAL A 48 -8.62 -8.67 -9.69
CA VAL A 48 -10.02 -8.29 -9.53
C VAL A 48 -10.24 -6.84 -9.97
N GLU A 49 -9.32 -5.93 -9.66
CA GLU A 49 -9.41 -4.54 -10.11
C GLU A 49 -9.34 -4.42 -11.65
N THR A 50 -8.39 -5.13 -12.28
CA THR A 50 -8.27 -5.17 -13.75
C THR A 50 -9.44 -5.88 -14.44
N ALA A 51 -10.09 -6.84 -13.76
CA ALA A 51 -11.32 -7.44 -14.28
C ALA A 51 -12.52 -6.48 -14.22
N LEU A 52 -12.54 -5.56 -13.25
CA LEU A 52 -13.60 -4.56 -13.08
C LEU A 52 -13.40 -3.31 -13.95
N ASP A 53 -12.16 -2.98 -14.31
CA ASP A 53 -11.82 -1.87 -15.19
C ASP A 53 -11.03 -2.33 -16.43
N PRO A 54 -11.72 -2.51 -17.59
CA PRO A 54 -11.07 -2.89 -18.84
C PRO A 54 -10.00 -1.92 -19.33
N ARG A 55 -10.13 -0.62 -19.02
CA ARG A 55 -9.13 0.38 -19.44
C ARG A 55 -7.86 0.23 -18.62
N LEU A 56 -7.99 -0.02 -17.32
CA LEU A 56 -6.84 -0.32 -16.46
C LEU A 56 -6.12 -1.58 -16.94
N HIS A 57 -6.87 -2.61 -17.36
CA HIS A 57 -6.30 -3.82 -17.94
C HIS A 57 -5.48 -3.52 -19.21
N GLU A 58 -6.05 -2.76 -20.16
CA GLU A 58 -5.36 -2.35 -21.39
C GLU A 58 -4.10 -1.54 -21.08
N MET A 59 -4.17 -0.55 -20.18
CA MET A 59 -3.01 0.27 -19.80
C MET A 59 -1.86 -0.57 -19.23
N ILE A 60 -2.16 -1.58 -18.42
CA ILE A 60 -1.15 -2.49 -17.86
C ILE A 60 -0.56 -3.38 -18.95
N GLN A 61 -1.38 -3.83 -19.90
CA GLN A 61 -0.92 -4.66 -21.01
C GLN A 61 0.00 -3.87 -21.94
N ASP A 62 -0.42 -2.67 -22.35
CA ASP A 62 0.37 -1.76 -23.18
C ASP A 62 1.71 -1.43 -22.52
N SER A 63 1.69 -1.10 -21.22
CA SER A 63 2.92 -0.83 -20.45
C SER A 63 3.91 -2.00 -20.46
N ARG A 64 3.41 -3.24 -20.38
CA ARG A 64 4.25 -4.44 -20.43
C ARG A 64 4.84 -4.67 -21.81
N ASP A 65 4.07 -4.38 -22.85
CA ASP A 65 4.51 -4.58 -24.23
C ASP A 65 5.51 -3.50 -24.65
N ASP A 66 5.31 -2.26 -24.20
CA ASP A 66 6.30 -1.18 -24.33
C ASP A 66 7.62 -1.48 -23.62
N TYR A 67 7.56 -2.08 -22.42
CA TYR A 67 8.77 -2.49 -21.74
C TYR A 67 9.55 -3.56 -22.52
N LYS A 68 8.85 -4.56 -23.09
CA LYS A 68 9.47 -5.63 -23.89
C LYS A 68 10.03 -5.13 -25.22
N SER A 69 9.37 -4.18 -25.85
CA SER A 69 9.81 -3.58 -27.12
C SER A 69 10.94 -2.55 -26.95
N GLY A 70 11.24 -2.16 -25.70
CA GLY A 70 12.24 -1.14 -25.39
C GLY A 70 11.72 0.29 -25.51
N ASN A 71 10.40 0.47 -25.64
CA ASN A 71 9.71 1.77 -25.62
C ASN A 71 9.65 2.31 -24.18
N VAL A 72 10.81 2.53 -23.56
CA VAL A 72 10.92 2.99 -22.17
C VAL A 72 11.43 4.42 -22.10
N LEU A 73 10.89 5.20 -21.16
CA LEU A 73 11.34 6.55 -20.88
C LEU A 73 12.07 6.54 -19.53
N THR A 74 13.34 6.96 -19.51
CA THR A 74 14.05 7.12 -18.24
C THR A 74 13.49 8.32 -17.47
N THR A 75 13.67 8.31 -16.13
CA THR A 75 13.29 9.46 -15.29
C THR A 75 13.91 10.77 -15.78
N LYS A 76 15.17 10.74 -16.26
CA LYS A 76 15.83 11.91 -16.81
C LYS A 76 15.15 12.43 -18.08
N GLN A 77 14.80 11.54 -19.01
CA GLN A 77 14.10 11.90 -20.24
C GLN A 77 12.69 12.42 -19.93
N PHE A 78 11.99 11.82 -18.97
CA PHE A 78 10.68 12.29 -18.50
C PHE A 78 10.73 13.71 -17.93
N LEU A 79 11.70 14.00 -17.06
CA LEU A 79 11.87 15.34 -16.49
C LEU A 79 12.22 16.38 -17.56
N GLN A 80 12.84 15.97 -18.67
CA GLN A 80 13.13 16.84 -19.82
C GLN A 80 11.92 17.03 -20.74
N SER A 81 10.97 16.08 -20.77
CA SER A 81 9.78 16.16 -21.61
C SER A 81 8.65 17.00 -20.99
N ILE A 82 8.67 17.20 -19.67
CA ILE A 82 7.70 18.04 -18.98
C ILE A 82 8.21 19.47 -18.82
N SER A 83 7.32 20.45 -18.91
CA SER A 83 7.60 21.87 -18.80
C SER A 83 6.70 22.55 -17.77
N PRO A 84 7.10 23.70 -17.20
CA PRO A 84 6.23 24.47 -16.30
C PRO A 84 4.90 24.90 -16.94
N ALA A 85 4.80 24.93 -18.27
CA ALA A 85 3.56 25.26 -18.97
C ALA A 85 2.52 24.14 -18.87
N ASP A 86 2.94 22.88 -18.75
CA ASP A 86 2.05 21.71 -18.64
C ASP A 86 1.30 21.66 -17.31
N PHE A 87 1.71 22.48 -16.33
CA PHE A 87 1.11 22.58 -15.00
C PHE A 87 0.29 23.86 -14.80
N LYS A 88 0.14 24.69 -15.83
CA LYS A 88 -0.73 25.88 -15.74
C LYS A 88 -2.19 25.43 -15.86
N LYS A 89 -3.00 25.86 -14.88
CA LYS A 89 -4.46 25.64 -14.84
C LYS A 89 -5.19 26.41 -15.94
#